data_AF-A0A2B4S0B7-F1
#
_entry.id   AF-A0A2B4S0B7-F1
#
_cell.length_a   1.000
_cell.length_b   1.000
_cell.length_c   1.000
_cell.angle_alpha   90.00
_cell.angle_beta   90.00
_cell.angle_gamma   90.00
#
_symmetry.space_group_name_H-M   'P 1'
#
loop_
_entity.id
_entity.type
_entity.pdbx_description
1 polymer ?
#
loop_
_entity_poly.entity_id
_entity_poly.type
_entity_poly.pdbx_seq_one_letter_code
_entity_poly.pdbx_strand_id
1 'polypeptide(L)'
;MLKNDRCWRCDVTCKSPTSKVCCSKCEVAYYCSEMCRNRDLFRHEVDCQTATLKRKCSGCSKESCRLKQCGSCLQAWYCDQACLRKSWPAHKVSCQKMTRNTREMSLKIKKLHDLTEFTPGTATVYYWGNIPAQDLIKFPLNEGAEYSKPMSILACGVGDPRNIVLSVSKLPEVYQEELTFVLNDICACTLARAILLLYMIIKGGEQAASSVTQIWYSLYLSEYDYKLVVNALEDLIQTSSLEELTEGILRMEQNQLHEVAQVWRTWLELSSRKEKWITEARRRRFDNPGAKEGMRLHLAEIPKEHKKSASDWFANGILLSKESRGALLFENFTLTGSDFQISRNKGPFSYIIQSSVSPFTSWDYEDVRRVSSAPSILKMYSEYVSQVLKRCSLRLVTGQVKFHFLLCNCMEITPFLPPDRKYDRVTTSNIADFVPLGRLLEKLKPHMNPNNPSSVIITEFQNWIQFTDWEFKAAKFARDLPRGDNFRKKVLEDTKSHAIAYSTARQAFVEYQDHCVEFITYLRAALVTSEVPFQRNRKLTWSSVADYNGLIVRNFLRCQNRVFPAKWLLNCRRVTMLNGFERAVEWIVKPT
;
A
#
# COMPACT_ATOMS: atom_id res chain seq x y z
N MET A 1 10.74 -6.92 0.67
CA MET A 1 10.54 -8.08 -0.23
C MET A 1 9.64 -9.10 0.44
N LEU A 2 8.77 -9.79 -0.31
CA LEU A 2 7.80 -10.76 0.22
C LEU A 2 8.02 -12.20 -0.27
N LYS A 3 8.74 -12.38 -1.36
CA LYS A 3 8.74 -13.66 -2.09
C LYS A 3 10.01 -14.40 -1.74
N ASN A 4 9.86 -15.52 -1.01
CA ASN A 4 10.90 -16.52 -0.85
C ASN A 4 11.41 -16.88 -2.24
N ASP A 5 12.73 -16.97 -2.39
CA ASP A 5 13.42 -17.32 -3.64
C ASP A 5 13.50 -16.23 -4.70
N ARG A 6 13.24 -14.96 -4.38
CA ARG A 6 13.63 -13.86 -5.28
C ARG A 6 15.00 -13.31 -4.91
N CYS A 7 15.82 -13.04 -5.92
CA CYS A 7 17.09 -12.36 -5.77
C CYS A 7 16.85 -10.97 -5.19
N TRP A 8 17.54 -10.63 -4.09
CA TRP A 8 17.37 -9.32 -3.43
C TRP A 8 17.74 -8.13 -4.32
N ARG A 9 18.59 -8.36 -5.32
CA ARG A 9 19.04 -7.34 -6.26
C ARG A 9 18.12 -7.15 -7.45
N CYS A 10 17.85 -8.23 -8.18
CA CYS A 10 17.16 -8.16 -9.47
C CYS A 10 15.73 -8.71 -9.42
N ASP A 11 15.26 -9.15 -8.26
CA ASP A 11 13.94 -9.73 -8.01
C ASP A 11 13.62 -10.99 -8.86
N VAL A 12 14.58 -11.49 -9.65
CA VAL A 12 14.45 -12.71 -10.43
C VAL A 12 14.28 -13.91 -9.49
N THR A 13 13.38 -14.82 -9.83
CA THR A 13 13.19 -16.07 -9.10
C THR A 13 14.44 -16.94 -9.26
N CYS A 14 15.11 -17.22 -8.15
CA CYS A 14 16.21 -18.17 -8.02
C CYS A 14 15.64 -19.60 -8.11
N LYS A 15 15.49 -20.13 -9.33
CA LYS A 15 15.02 -21.51 -9.56
C LYS A 15 16.10 -22.51 -9.12
N SER A 16 15.67 -23.66 -8.60
CA SER A 16 16.54 -24.85 -8.53
C SER A 16 16.95 -25.25 -9.96
N PRO A 17 18.21 -25.67 -10.25
CA PRO A 17 19.28 -26.04 -9.32
C PRO A 17 20.32 -24.94 -9.04
N THR A 18 20.14 -23.69 -9.48
CA THR A 18 21.16 -22.65 -9.25
C THR A 18 21.40 -22.39 -7.77
N SER A 19 22.65 -22.53 -7.32
CA SER A 19 23.06 -22.29 -5.94
C SER A 19 22.77 -20.83 -5.54
N LYS A 20 21.85 -20.63 -4.58
CA LYS A 20 21.55 -19.31 -4.02
C LYS A 20 22.76 -18.81 -3.23
N VAL A 21 23.14 -17.56 -3.45
CA VAL A 21 24.17 -16.91 -2.63
C VAL A 21 23.50 -16.19 -1.48
N CYS A 22 23.76 -16.63 -0.25
CA CYS A 22 23.18 -16.06 0.97
C CYS A 22 24.07 -14.95 1.53
N CYS A 23 23.48 -13.89 2.08
CA CYS A 23 24.22 -12.96 2.93
C CYS A 23 24.48 -13.60 4.30
N SER A 24 25.74 -13.93 4.60
CA SER A 24 26.14 -14.55 5.87
C SER A 24 25.93 -13.68 7.11
N LYS A 25 25.76 -12.37 6.92
CA LYS A 25 25.57 -11.41 8.03
C LYS A 25 24.11 -11.30 8.47
N CYS A 26 23.17 -11.10 7.53
CA CYS A 26 21.76 -10.99 7.89
C CYS A 26 21.01 -12.33 7.88
N GLU A 27 21.46 -13.29 7.06
CA GLU A 27 20.83 -14.60 6.84
C GLU A 27 19.39 -14.51 6.26
N VAL A 28 18.98 -13.31 5.81
CA VAL A 28 17.66 -13.07 5.20
C VAL A 28 17.79 -12.87 3.69
N ALA A 29 18.86 -12.22 3.23
CA ALA A 29 19.03 -11.91 1.82
C ALA A 29 19.67 -13.04 1.02
N TYR A 30 19.08 -13.31 -0.15
CA TYR A 30 19.54 -14.29 -1.12
C TYR A 30 19.70 -13.64 -2.49
N TYR A 31 20.69 -14.10 -3.26
CA TYR A 31 21.01 -13.60 -4.58
C TYR A 31 21.10 -14.74 -5.58
N CYS A 32 20.72 -14.48 -6.83
CA CYS A 32 20.81 -15.47 -7.91
C CYS A 32 22.25 -15.70 -8.41
N SER A 33 23.21 -14.84 -8.03
CA SER A 33 24.62 -14.94 -8.39
C SER A 33 25.49 -14.10 -7.47
N GLU A 34 26.79 -14.41 -7.46
CA GLU A 34 27.82 -13.63 -6.76
C GLU A 34 27.87 -12.18 -7.31
N MET A 35 27.68 -12.02 -8.63
CA MET A 35 27.61 -10.71 -9.27
C MET A 35 26.43 -9.88 -8.74
N CYS A 36 25.24 -10.48 -8.57
CA CYS A 36 24.10 -9.80 -7.98
C CYS A 36 24.35 -9.40 -6.52
N ARG A 37 24.97 -10.28 -5.73
CA ARG A 37 25.35 -9.95 -4.35
C ARG A 37 26.33 -8.77 -4.33
N ASN A 38 27.41 -8.86 -5.11
CA ASN A 38 28.47 -7.85 -5.12
C ASN A 38 27.96 -6.48 -5.59
N ARG A 39 27.06 -6.46 -6.59
CA ARG A 39 26.42 -5.22 -7.07
C ARG A 39 25.44 -4.63 -6.06
N ASP A 40 24.88 -5.43 -5.16
CA ASP A 40 23.93 -4.97 -4.15
C ASP A 40 24.58 -4.58 -2.82
N LEU A 41 25.87 -4.88 -2.59
CA LEU A 41 26.53 -4.74 -1.29
C LEU A 41 26.27 -3.39 -0.62
N PHE A 42 26.41 -2.30 -1.38
CA PHE A 42 26.24 -0.94 -0.86
C PHE A 42 24.79 -0.63 -0.48
N ARG A 43 23.81 -0.96 -1.33
CA ARG A 43 22.38 -0.77 -1.04
C ARG A 43 21.91 -1.72 0.08
N HIS A 44 22.37 -2.97 0.02
CA HIS A 44 22.05 -4.01 0.99
C HIS A 44 22.56 -3.70 2.39
N GLU A 45 23.67 -2.98 2.54
CA GLU A 45 24.27 -2.69 3.83
C GLU A 45 23.25 -2.17 4.85
N VAL A 46 22.38 -1.27 4.42
CA VAL A 46 21.29 -0.69 5.24
C VAL A 46 20.35 -1.78 5.76
N ASP A 47 19.74 -2.54 4.85
CA ASP A 47 18.81 -3.62 5.22
C ASP A 47 19.53 -4.73 6.02
N CYS A 48 20.79 -5.01 5.67
CA CYS A 48 21.61 -6.04 6.30
C CYS A 48 21.86 -5.73 7.75
N GLN A 49 22.28 -4.51 8.08
CA GLN A 49 22.55 -4.07 9.45
C GLN A 49 21.28 -4.16 10.30
N THR A 50 20.14 -3.75 9.75
CA THR A 50 18.84 -3.82 10.41
C THR A 50 18.38 -5.26 10.63
N ALA A 51 18.57 -6.14 9.64
CA ALA A 51 18.16 -7.54 9.72
C ALA A 51 19.12 -8.42 10.55
N THR A 52 20.37 -8.01 10.79
CA THR A 52 21.42 -8.83 11.43
C THR A 52 20.96 -9.42 12.79
N LEU A 53 21.10 -10.75 12.95
CA LEU A 53 20.82 -11.46 14.21
C LEU A 53 21.91 -11.26 15.26
N LYS A 54 23.17 -11.38 14.86
CA LYS A 54 24.31 -11.24 15.76
C LYS A 54 24.49 -9.78 16.13
N ARG A 55 24.18 -9.45 17.38
CA ARG A 55 24.35 -8.11 17.93
C ARG A 55 25.47 -8.12 18.96
N LYS A 56 26.14 -6.98 19.15
CA LYS A 56 27.14 -6.79 20.21
C LYS A 56 26.46 -6.38 21.51
N CYS A 57 26.83 -7.03 22.61
CA CYS A 57 26.37 -6.64 23.93
C CYS A 57 27.02 -5.31 24.34
N SER A 58 26.23 -4.32 24.74
CA SER A 58 26.75 -3.01 25.17
C SER A 58 27.52 -3.05 26.49
N GLY A 59 27.40 -4.12 27.30
CA GLY A 59 28.11 -4.25 28.58
C GLY A 59 29.41 -5.06 28.54
N CYS A 60 29.47 -6.11 27.72
CA CYS A 60 30.64 -7.00 27.63
C CYS A 60 31.21 -7.17 26.22
N SER A 61 30.65 -6.49 25.22
CA SER A 61 31.06 -6.52 23.81
C SER A 61 30.96 -7.88 23.11
N LYS A 62 30.51 -8.94 23.80
CA LYS A 62 30.27 -10.26 23.20
C LYS A 62 29.17 -10.20 22.14
N GLU A 63 29.39 -10.89 21.03
CA GLU A 63 28.39 -11.06 19.98
C GLU A 63 27.51 -12.27 20.26
N SER A 64 26.20 -12.10 20.10
CA SER A 64 25.24 -13.20 20.23
C SER A 64 23.95 -12.91 19.47
N CYS A 65 23.26 -13.97 19.06
CA CYS A 65 21.89 -13.91 18.55
C CYS A 65 20.82 -13.94 19.67
N ARG A 66 21.22 -14.16 20.93
CA ARG A 66 20.33 -14.30 22.09
C ARG A 66 20.32 -13.08 23.01
N LEU A 67 20.82 -11.93 22.54
CA LEU A 67 20.83 -10.72 23.35
C LEU A 67 19.41 -10.19 23.56
N LYS A 68 19.17 -9.65 24.76
CA LYS A 68 17.95 -8.95 25.12
C LYS A 68 18.08 -7.47 24.79
N GLN A 69 17.12 -6.95 24.04
CA GLN A 69 17.06 -5.54 23.70
C GLN A 69 16.65 -4.70 24.93
N CYS A 70 17.19 -3.49 25.04
CA CYS A 70 16.76 -2.52 26.04
C CYS A 70 15.28 -2.19 25.84
N GLY A 71 14.42 -2.55 26.78
CA GLY A 71 12.98 -2.29 26.65
C GLY A 71 12.64 -0.81 26.47
N SER A 72 13.33 0.09 27.16
CA SER A 72 12.99 1.52 27.13
C SER A 72 13.35 2.21 25.81
N CYS A 73 14.57 2.05 25.29
CA CYS A 73 15.01 2.79 24.10
C CYS A 73 15.13 1.94 22.83
N LEU A 74 15.24 0.61 22.96
CA LEU A 74 15.41 -0.32 21.83
C LEU A 74 16.71 -0.19 21.04
N GLN A 75 17.60 0.72 21.41
CA GLN A 75 18.84 0.97 20.68
C GLN A 75 20.04 0.16 21.21
N ALA A 76 19.91 -0.48 22.38
CA ALA A 76 20.99 -1.24 23.00
C ALA A 76 20.59 -2.68 23.29
N TRP A 77 21.58 -3.57 23.37
CA TRP A 77 21.41 -5.01 23.50
C TRP A 77 22.32 -5.56 24.61
N TYR A 78 21.81 -6.50 25.40
CA TYR A 78 22.49 -7.01 26.60
C TYR A 78 22.37 -8.53 26.69
N CYS A 79 23.42 -9.20 27.17
CA CYS A 79 23.33 -10.63 27.50
C CYS A 79 22.29 -10.86 28.61
N ASP A 80 22.35 -10.01 29.63
CA ASP A 80 21.60 -10.11 30.87
C ASP A 80 21.51 -8.76 31.58
N GLN A 81 20.91 -8.77 32.77
CA GLN A 81 20.76 -7.59 33.62
C GLN A 81 22.10 -7.05 34.13
N ALA A 82 23.13 -7.90 34.30
CA ALA A 82 24.44 -7.47 34.78
C ALA A 82 25.14 -6.62 33.71
N CYS A 83 25.09 -7.04 32.45
CA CYS A 83 25.59 -6.27 31.32
C CYS A 83 24.87 -4.92 31.15
N LEU A 84 23.55 -4.89 31.38
CA LEU A 84 22.79 -3.64 31.39
C LEU A 84 23.28 -2.69 32.50
N ARG A 85 23.40 -3.18 33.74
CA ARG A 85 23.87 -2.35 34.88
C ARG A 85 25.28 -1.81 34.62
N LYS A 86 26.18 -2.65 34.10
CA LYS A 86 27.55 -2.24 33.74
C LYS A 86 27.57 -1.14 32.67
N SER A 87 26.74 -1.25 31.65
CA SER A 87 26.65 -0.26 30.56
C SER A 87 25.79 0.96 30.92
N TRP A 88 25.05 0.93 32.03
CA TRP A 88 24.02 1.93 32.36
C TRP A 88 24.55 3.36 32.44
N PRO A 89 25.72 3.66 33.06
CA PRO A 89 26.23 5.02 33.14
C PRO A 89 26.38 5.69 31.76
N ALA A 90 26.90 4.96 30.76
CA ALA A 90 27.03 5.45 29.38
C ALA A 90 25.69 5.41 28.62
N HIS A 91 24.84 4.43 28.89
CA HIS A 91 23.58 4.21 28.18
C HIS A 91 22.44 5.14 28.62
N LYS A 92 22.41 5.56 29.90
CA LYS A 92 21.29 6.26 30.53
C LYS A 92 20.84 7.48 29.74
N VAL A 93 21.79 8.31 29.30
CA VAL A 93 21.51 9.56 28.59
C VAL A 93 20.81 9.31 27.25
N SER A 94 21.36 8.41 26.43
CA SER A 94 20.77 8.07 25.13
C SER A 94 19.43 7.35 25.29
N CYS A 95 19.30 6.50 26.31
CA CYS A 95 18.04 5.83 26.63
C CYS A 95 16.93 6.82 27.01
N GLN A 96 17.24 7.79 27.88
CA GLN A 96 16.30 8.82 28.31
C GLN A 96 15.91 9.75 27.15
N LYS A 97 16.87 10.14 26.30
CA LYS A 97 16.60 10.92 25.09
C LYS A 97 15.57 10.21 24.20
N MET A 98 15.77 8.92 23.93
CA MET A 98 14.85 8.17 23.08
C MET A 98 13.44 8.07 23.68
N THR A 99 13.36 7.85 24.99
CA THR A 99 12.07 7.80 25.71
C THR A 99 11.34 9.14 25.61
N ARG A 100 12.06 10.25 25.77
CA ARG A 100 11.50 11.60 25.62
C ARG A 100 10.99 11.84 24.20
N ASN A 101 11.78 11.55 23.18
CA ASN A 101 11.38 11.70 21.78
C ASN A 101 10.11 10.90 21.46
N THR A 102 10.00 9.66 21.96
CA THR A 102 8.80 8.82 21.77
C THR A 102 7.56 9.49 22.37
N ARG A 103 7.70 10.07 23.58
CA ARG A 103 6.60 10.78 24.25
C ARG A 103 6.20 12.06 23.53
N GLU A 104 7.16 12.88 23.11
CA GLU A 104 6.91 14.09 22.35
C GLU A 104 6.22 13.78 21.02
N MET A 105 6.67 12.72 20.33
CA MET A 105 6.05 12.26 19.10
C MET A 105 4.61 11.78 19.34
N SER A 106 4.35 11.05 20.43
CA SER A 106 3.00 10.60 20.79
C SER A 106 2.04 11.77 20.99
N LEU A 107 2.50 12.85 21.66
CA LEU A 107 1.70 14.08 21.82
C LEU A 107 1.40 14.75 20.47
N LYS A 108 2.36 14.77 19.52
CA LYS A 108 2.13 15.31 18.17
C LYS A 108 1.12 14.48 17.38
N ILE A 109 1.24 13.15 17.44
CA ILE A 109 0.31 12.24 16.77
C ILE A 109 -1.10 12.43 17.36
N LYS A 110 -1.22 12.44 18.70
CA LYS A 110 -2.49 12.69 19.38
C LYS A 110 -3.13 14.01 18.93
N LYS A 111 -2.36 15.10 18.91
CA LYS A 111 -2.87 16.40 18.45
C LYS A 111 -3.43 16.33 17.02
N LEU A 112 -2.79 15.59 16.11
CA LEU A 112 -3.34 15.40 14.75
C LEU A 112 -4.63 14.57 14.76
N HIS A 113 -4.68 13.51 15.56
CA HIS A 113 -5.89 12.67 15.69
C HIS A 113 -7.06 13.47 16.28
N ASP A 114 -6.82 14.25 17.34
CA ASP A 114 -7.84 15.12 17.94
C ASP A 114 -8.39 16.15 16.93
N LEU A 115 -7.56 16.64 16.00
CA LEU A 115 -8.01 17.53 14.91
C LEU A 115 -8.82 16.81 13.82
N THR A 116 -8.47 15.56 13.52
CA THR A 116 -9.11 14.78 12.45
C THR A 116 -10.37 14.04 12.91
N GLU A 117 -10.54 13.84 14.23
CA GLU A 117 -11.75 13.25 14.82
C GLU A 117 -13.04 14.02 14.46
N PHE A 118 -12.96 15.35 14.34
CA PHE A 118 -14.11 16.18 13.93
C PHE A 118 -14.39 16.13 12.42
N THR A 119 -13.41 15.73 11.61
CA THR A 119 -13.50 15.66 10.15
C THR A 119 -12.96 14.33 9.62
N PRO A 120 -13.58 13.18 9.99
CA PRO A 120 -13.11 11.87 9.55
C PRO A 120 -13.07 11.76 8.04
N GLY A 121 -12.13 10.95 7.56
CA GLY A 121 -11.84 10.75 6.13
C GLY A 121 -10.80 11.73 5.59
N THR A 122 -10.67 11.77 4.27
CA THR A 122 -9.67 12.58 3.57
C THR A 122 -10.34 13.59 2.65
N ALA A 123 -9.75 14.78 2.49
CA ALA A 123 -10.21 15.78 1.53
C ALA A 123 -10.13 15.29 0.08
N THR A 124 -9.37 14.23 -0.16
CA THR A 124 -9.20 13.61 -1.47
C THR A 124 -9.91 12.26 -1.51
N VAL A 125 -10.56 11.95 -2.62
CA VAL A 125 -11.14 10.63 -2.87
C VAL A 125 -10.12 9.77 -3.61
N TYR A 126 -9.87 8.56 -3.11
CA TYR A 126 -8.84 7.66 -3.64
C TYR A 126 -9.43 6.62 -4.60
N TYR A 127 -9.87 7.07 -5.79
CA TYR A 127 -10.30 6.17 -6.87
C TYR A 127 -9.17 5.31 -7.44
N TRP A 128 -7.92 5.70 -7.21
CA TRP A 128 -6.72 4.94 -7.56
C TRP A 128 -5.87 4.76 -6.31
N GLY A 129 -5.37 3.54 -6.12
CA GLY A 129 -4.42 3.25 -5.06
C GLY A 129 -3.11 4.04 -5.17
N ASN A 130 -2.64 4.50 -4.01
CA ASN A 130 -1.37 5.21 -3.82
C ASN A 130 -0.19 4.32 -3.40
N ILE A 131 -0.39 3.00 -3.37
CA ILE A 131 0.63 1.95 -3.19
C ILE A 131 0.36 0.88 -4.26
N PRO A 132 1.31 0.02 -4.66
CA PRO A 132 1.05 -1.05 -5.64
C PRO A 132 0.17 -2.16 -5.10
N ALA A 133 -0.62 -2.76 -6.00
CA ALA A 133 -1.51 -3.88 -5.67
C ALA A 133 -0.75 -5.05 -5.05
N GLN A 134 -1.33 -5.65 -4.02
CA GLN A 134 -0.84 -6.88 -3.41
C GLN A 134 -1.91 -7.96 -3.42
N ASP A 135 -1.46 -9.19 -3.70
CA ASP A 135 -2.23 -10.39 -3.43
C ASP A 135 -2.37 -10.53 -1.90
N LEU A 136 -3.60 -10.39 -1.42
CA LEU A 136 -3.97 -10.46 0.00
C LEU A 136 -4.02 -11.91 0.50
N ILE A 137 -4.17 -12.87 -0.40
CA ILE A 137 -4.37 -14.29 -0.11
C ILE A 137 -3.02 -14.96 0.12
N LYS A 138 -2.18 -14.98 -0.94
CA LYS A 138 -0.82 -15.57 -0.93
C LYS A 138 -0.74 -16.95 -0.29
N PHE A 139 -1.62 -17.86 -0.72
CA PHE A 139 -1.67 -19.24 -0.21
C PHE A 139 -0.29 -19.90 -0.16
N PRO A 140 0.56 -19.90 -1.22
CA PRO A 140 1.85 -20.60 -1.17
C PRO A 140 2.80 -20.14 -0.05
N LEU A 141 2.65 -18.91 0.47
CA LEU A 141 3.50 -18.38 1.54
C LEU A 141 2.86 -18.48 2.94
N ASN A 142 1.54 -18.64 3.00
CA ASN A 142 0.77 -18.64 4.24
C ASN A 142 0.21 -20.02 4.54
N GLU A 143 -0.91 -20.39 3.92
CA GLU A 143 -1.63 -21.64 4.19
C GLU A 143 -1.14 -22.86 3.39
N GLY A 144 -0.31 -22.65 2.36
CA GLY A 144 0.14 -23.69 1.42
C GLY A 144 -0.64 -23.68 0.11
N ALA A 145 -0.01 -24.15 -0.98
CA ALA A 145 -0.62 -24.12 -2.32
C ALA A 145 -1.88 -25.00 -2.46
N GLU A 146 -2.00 -26.03 -1.62
CA GLU A 146 -3.12 -26.98 -1.58
C GLU A 146 -4.20 -26.60 -0.55
N TYR A 147 -4.26 -25.31 -0.15
CA TYR A 147 -5.28 -24.87 0.81
C TYR A 147 -6.69 -25.12 0.25
N SER A 148 -7.55 -25.73 1.05
CA SER A 148 -8.87 -26.20 0.64
C SER A 148 -9.94 -25.94 1.71
N LYS A 149 -9.93 -24.73 2.28
CA LYS A 149 -10.99 -24.27 3.19
C LYS A 149 -11.48 -22.88 2.76
N PRO A 150 -12.72 -22.49 3.11
CA PRO A 150 -13.20 -21.14 2.86
C PRO A 150 -12.26 -20.07 3.42
N MET A 151 -12.20 -18.92 2.76
CA MET A 151 -11.37 -17.79 3.16
C MET A 151 -12.18 -16.48 3.16
N SER A 152 -11.99 -15.67 4.18
CA SER A 152 -12.64 -14.37 4.33
C SER A 152 -11.62 -13.25 4.54
N ILE A 153 -11.77 -12.17 3.77
CA ILE A 153 -10.91 -10.99 3.82
C ILE A 153 -11.76 -9.76 4.14
N LEU A 154 -11.35 -8.99 5.15
CA LEU A 154 -11.89 -7.66 5.44
C LEU A 154 -10.91 -6.60 4.93
N ALA A 155 -11.34 -5.76 4.00
CA ALA A 155 -10.56 -4.65 3.47
C ALA A 155 -11.20 -3.32 3.87
N CYS A 156 -10.64 -2.67 4.89
CA CYS A 156 -11.07 -1.36 5.37
C CYS A 156 -10.30 -0.24 4.67
N GLY A 157 -11.02 0.78 4.20
CA GLY A 157 -10.44 1.85 3.39
C GLY A 157 -9.97 1.31 2.04
N VAL A 158 -10.86 0.60 1.35
CA VAL A 158 -10.53 -0.16 0.13
C VAL A 158 -9.95 0.73 -0.97
N GLY A 159 -10.46 1.97 -1.12
CA GLY A 159 -10.07 2.88 -2.20
C GLY A 159 -10.49 2.38 -3.58
N ASP A 160 -9.81 1.37 -4.12
CA ASP A 160 -10.13 0.78 -5.41
C ASP A 160 -10.03 -0.76 -5.37
N PRO A 161 -10.60 -1.48 -6.35
CA PRO A 161 -10.59 -2.94 -6.30
C PRO A 161 -9.23 -3.56 -6.68
N ARG A 162 -8.11 -2.83 -6.79
CA ARG A 162 -6.85 -3.35 -7.35
C ARG A 162 -6.27 -4.53 -6.57
N ASN A 163 -6.29 -4.46 -5.24
CA ASN A 163 -5.81 -5.54 -4.37
C ASN A 163 -6.68 -6.77 -4.53
N ILE A 164 -7.98 -6.54 -4.71
CA ILE A 164 -9.00 -7.57 -4.79
C ILE A 164 -8.89 -8.34 -6.10
N VAL A 165 -8.95 -7.63 -7.24
CA VAL A 165 -8.83 -8.27 -8.56
C VAL A 165 -7.46 -8.92 -8.76
N LEU A 166 -6.40 -8.35 -8.17
CA LEU A 166 -5.09 -9.01 -8.16
C LEU A 166 -5.14 -10.32 -7.38
N SER A 167 -5.69 -10.32 -6.16
CA SER A 167 -5.79 -11.52 -5.31
C SER A 167 -6.59 -12.62 -6.02
N VAL A 168 -7.76 -12.28 -6.57
CA VAL A 168 -8.61 -13.23 -7.32
C VAL A 168 -7.87 -13.77 -8.55
N SER A 169 -7.16 -12.92 -9.30
CA SER A 169 -6.36 -13.36 -10.47
C SER A 169 -5.19 -14.30 -10.14
N LYS A 170 -4.82 -14.41 -8.85
CA LYS A 170 -3.71 -15.24 -8.35
C LYS A 170 -4.19 -16.50 -7.64
N LEU A 171 -5.50 -16.75 -7.59
CA LEU A 171 -6.04 -17.98 -7.01
C LEU A 171 -5.50 -19.21 -7.75
N PRO A 172 -4.92 -20.19 -7.01
CA PRO A 172 -4.55 -21.48 -7.56
C PRO A 172 -5.77 -22.19 -8.18
N GLU A 173 -5.55 -22.97 -9.24
CA GLU A 173 -6.62 -23.75 -9.88
C GLU A 173 -7.24 -24.81 -8.96
N VAL A 174 -6.45 -25.34 -8.02
CA VAL A 174 -6.90 -26.31 -7.03
C VAL A 174 -7.85 -25.74 -5.97
N TYR A 175 -7.92 -24.42 -5.81
CA TYR A 175 -8.76 -23.79 -4.80
C TYR A 175 -10.22 -23.69 -5.29
N GLN A 176 -11.12 -24.47 -4.68
CA GLN A 176 -12.54 -24.58 -5.08
C GLN A 176 -13.52 -24.10 -3.99
N GLU A 177 -13.03 -23.61 -2.85
CA GLU A 177 -13.83 -23.19 -1.69
C GLU A 177 -14.27 -21.72 -1.74
N GLU A 178 -15.33 -21.34 -1.03
CA GLU A 178 -15.82 -19.95 -1.00
C GLU A 178 -14.70 -18.95 -0.63
N LEU A 179 -14.61 -17.86 -1.40
CA LEU A 179 -13.76 -16.72 -1.11
C LEU A 179 -14.62 -15.47 -0.94
N THR A 180 -14.70 -14.95 0.29
CA THR A 180 -15.49 -13.75 0.58
C THR A 180 -14.61 -12.55 0.86
N PHE A 181 -14.86 -11.45 0.18
CA PHE A 181 -14.31 -10.13 0.47
C PHE A 181 -15.38 -9.22 1.06
N VAL A 182 -15.10 -8.66 2.24
CA VAL A 182 -15.87 -7.57 2.83
C VAL A 182 -15.10 -6.27 2.60
N LEU A 183 -15.66 -5.39 1.77
CA LEU A 183 -15.01 -4.17 1.30
C LEU A 183 -15.66 -2.96 1.97
N ASN A 184 -14.91 -2.29 2.85
CA ASN A 184 -15.36 -1.11 3.56
C ASN A 184 -14.69 0.16 3.03
N ASP A 185 -15.50 1.21 2.87
CA ASP A 185 -15.01 2.57 2.74
C ASP A 185 -15.98 3.54 3.40
N ILE A 186 -15.47 4.68 3.84
CA ILE A 186 -16.31 5.75 4.39
C ILE A 186 -16.94 6.60 3.28
N CYS A 187 -16.40 6.51 2.06
CA CYS A 187 -16.78 7.37 0.95
C CYS A 187 -17.68 6.64 -0.06
N ALA A 188 -18.89 7.17 -0.28
CA ALA A 188 -19.87 6.60 -1.21
C ALA A 188 -19.34 6.62 -2.66
N CYS A 189 -18.66 7.69 -3.05
CA CYS A 189 -18.01 7.83 -4.35
C CYS A 189 -17.01 6.69 -4.62
N THR A 190 -16.22 6.32 -3.61
CA THR A 190 -15.23 5.25 -3.68
C THR A 190 -15.89 3.90 -3.93
N LEU A 191 -16.90 3.54 -3.13
CA LEU A 191 -17.62 2.27 -3.28
C LEU A 191 -18.43 2.23 -4.58
N ALA A 192 -19.09 3.32 -4.97
CA ALA A 192 -19.80 3.44 -6.23
C ALA A 192 -18.91 3.09 -7.43
N ARG A 193 -17.65 3.56 -7.42
CA ARG A 193 -16.68 3.25 -8.48
C ARG A 193 -16.22 1.81 -8.43
N ALA A 194 -15.91 1.29 -7.24
CA ALA A 194 -15.46 -0.09 -7.08
C ALA A 194 -16.53 -1.09 -7.53
N ILE A 195 -17.79 -0.87 -7.13
CA ILE A 195 -18.94 -1.68 -7.53
C ILE A 195 -19.14 -1.61 -9.05
N LEU A 196 -19.13 -0.42 -9.65
CA LEU A 196 -19.25 -0.25 -11.11
C LEU A 196 -18.19 -1.06 -11.88
N LEU A 197 -16.92 -0.96 -11.47
CA LEU A 197 -15.82 -1.68 -12.12
C LEU A 197 -15.96 -3.20 -11.99
N LEU A 198 -16.33 -3.70 -10.80
CA LEU A 198 -16.55 -5.12 -10.58
C LEU A 198 -17.79 -5.62 -11.34
N TYR A 199 -18.87 -4.86 -11.35
CA TYR A 199 -20.10 -5.17 -12.07
C TYR A 199 -19.86 -5.33 -13.58
N MET A 200 -19.15 -4.39 -14.21
CA MET A 200 -18.81 -4.48 -15.64
C MET A 200 -17.96 -5.72 -15.96
N ILE A 201 -17.09 -6.15 -15.05
CA ILE A 201 -16.30 -7.38 -15.22
C ILE A 201 -17.18 -8.63 -15.03
N ILE A 202 -18.09 -8.63 -14.06
CA ILE A 202 -19.00 -9.74 -13.81
C ILE A 202 -19.92 -9.96 -15.01
N LYS A 203 -20.53 -8.90 -15.55
CA LYS A 203 -21.46 -9.00 -16.68
C LYS A 203 -20.77 -9.12 -18.04
N GLY A 204 -19.63 -8.47 -18.22
CA GLY A 204 -18.90 -8.47 -19.49
C GLY A 204 -17.85 -9.57 -19.63
N GLY A 205 -17.54 -10.30 -18.56
CA GLY A 205 -16.56 -11.38 -18.54
C GLY A 205 -15.18 -10.95 -19.02
N GLU A 206 -14.45 -11.86 -19.67
CA GLU A 206 -13.10 -11.61 -20.18
C GLU A 206 -13.05 -10.53 -21.27
N GLN A 207 -14.13 -10.37 -22.02
CA GLN A 207 -14.20 -9.44 -23.15
C GLN A 207 -14.20 -7.99 -22.68
N ALA A 208 -14.80 -7.71 -21.51
CA ALA A 208 -14.83 -6.38 -20.92
C ALA A 208 -13.49 -5.93 -20.29
N ALA A 209 -12.54 -6.84 -20.07
CA ALA A 209 -11.32 -6.52 -19.31
C ALA A 209 -10.51 -5.34 -19.88
N SER A 210 -10.38 -5.24 -21.20
CA SER A 210 -9.68 -4.12 -21.85
C SER A 210 -10.45 -2.81 -21.69
N SER A 211 -11.77 -2.82 -21.85
CA SER A 211 -12.65 -1.66 -21.67
C SER A 211 -12.63 -1.18 -20.24
N VAL A 212 -12.81 -2.07 -19.26
CA VAL A 212 -12.75 -1.73 -17.83
C VAL A 212 -11.38 -1.16 -17.46
N THR A 213 -10.29 -1.64 -18.05
CA THR A 213 -8.96 -1.03 -17.87
C THR A 213 -8.93 0.43 -18.31
N GLN A 214 -9.53 0.76 -19.47
CA GLN A 214 -9.60 2.15 -19.94
C GLN A 214 -10.54 3.00 -19.11
N ILE A 215 -11.71 2.47 -18.74
CA ILE A 215 -12.67 3.17 -17.88
C ILE A 215 -12.07 3.46 -16.51
N TRP A 216 -11.20 2.58 -15.99
CA TRP A 216 -10.53 2.79 -14.71
C TRP A 216 -9.53 3.96 -14.78
N TYR A 217 -8.73 4.05 -15.84
CA TYR A 217 -7.49 4.85 -15.84
C TYR A 217 -7.35 5.92 -16.94
N SER A 218 -8.31 6.05 -17.85
CA SER A 218 -8.27 7.02 -18.96
C SER A 218 -9.27 8.16 -18.79
N LEU A 219 -8.83 9.39 -19.07
CA LEU A 219 -9.65 10.60 -19.04
C LEU A 219 -10.74 10.63 -20.11
N TYR A 220 -10.50 9.98 -21.24
CA TYR A 220 -11.48 9.87 -22.33
C TYR A 220 -11.81 8.42 -22.63
N LEU A 221 -13.06 8.21 -23.06
CA LEU A 221 -13.64 6.93 -23.43
C LEU A 221 -13.95 6.89 -24.92
N SER A 222 -13.86 5.69 -25.48
CA SER A 222 -14.43 5.40 -26.79
C SER A 222 -15.97 5.43 -26.70
N GLU A 223 -16.66 5.51 -27.82
CA GLU A 223 -18.13 5.40 -27.83
C GLU A 223 -18.62 4.08 -27.23
N TYR A 224 -17.90 2.99 -27.51
CA TYR A 224 -18.20 1.67 -26.96
C TYR A 224 -18.04 1.65 -25.43
N ASP A 225 -16.92 2.15 -24.90
CA ASP A 225 -16.68 2.18 -23.46
C ASP A 225 -17.65 3.14 -22.74
N TYR A 226 -18.00 4.27 -23.36
CA TYR A 226 -19.02 5.19 -22.86
C TYR A 226 -20.38 4.49 -22.71
N LYS A 227 -20.84 3.79 -23.77
CA LYS A 227 -22.09 3.03 -23.75
C LYS A 227 -22.07 1.92 -22.71
N LEU A 228 -20.94 1.22 -22.56
CA LEU A 228 -20.77 0.19 -21.54
C LEU A 228 -20.97 0.76 -20.13
N VAL A 229 -20.39 1.93 -19.83
CA VAL A 229 -20.56 2.59 -18.53
C VAL A 229 -22.00 3.05 -18.33
N VAL A 230 -22.63 3.68 -19.33
CA VAL A 230 -24.01 4.17 -19.24
C VAL A 230 -24.98 3.01 -18.94
N ASN A 231 -24.91 1.93 -19.71
CA ASN A 231 -25.78 0.77 -19.51
C ASN A 231 -25.56 0.15 -18.11
N ALA A 232 -24.31 0.03 -17.67
CA ALA A 232 -24.01 -0.48 -16.33
C ALA A 232 -24.57 0.42 -15.22
N LEU A 233 -24.57 1.74 -15.41
CA LEU A 233 -25.16 2.67 -14.44
C LEU A 233 -26.68 2.55 -14.44
N GLU A 234 -27.33 2.43 -15.59
CA GLU A 234 -28.77 2.23 -15.68
C GLU A 234 -29.21 0.97 -14.92
N ASP A 235 -28.52 -0.15 -15.12
CA ASP A 235 -28.78 -1.41 -14.39
C ASP A 235 -28.59 -1.24 -12.88
N LEU A 236 -27.49 -0.60 -12.45
CA LEU A 236 -27.17 -0.38 -11.04
C LEU A 236 -28.10 0.64 -10.36
N ILE A 237 -28.68 1.59 -11.09
CA ILE A 237 -29.63 2.57 -10.55
C ILE A 237 -31.02 1.96 -10.39
N GLN A 238 -31.41 1.07 -11.31
CA GLN A 238 -32.73 0.45 -11.33
C GLN A 238 -32.85 -0.72 -10.35
N THR A 239 -31.74 -1.37 -10.00
CA THR A 239 -31.79 -2.52 -9.11
C THR A 239 -32.22 -2.16 -7.69
N SER A 240 -33.10 -2.98 -7.12
CA SER A 240 -33.34 -3.03 -5.68
C SER A 240 -32.25 -3.79 -4.95
N SER A 241 -31.67 -4.84 -5.56
CA SER A 241 -30.73 -5.75 -4.91
C SER A 241 -29.51 -6.04 -5.79
N LEU A 242 -28.31 -5.71 -5.29
CA LEU A 242 -27.07 -6.12 -5.96
C LEU A 242 -26.94 -7.65 -6.02
N GLU A 243 -27.47 -8.34 -5.02
CA GLU A 243 -27.38 -9.79 -4.89
C GLU A 243 -28.17 -10.47 -6.00
N GLU A 244 -29.41 -10.03 -6.24
CA GLU A 244 -30.23 -10.53 -7.34
C GLU A 244 -29.64 -10.18 -8.71
N LEU A 245 -29.22 -8.91 -8.88
CA LEU A 245 -28.65 -8.43 -10.14
C LEU A 245 -27.39 -9.19 -10.55
N THR A 246 -26.62 -9.70 -9.58
CA THR A 246 -25.31 -10.33 -9.82
C THR A 246 -25.25 -11.80 -9.41
N GLU A 247 -26.40 -12.48 -9.31
CA GLU A 247 -26.48 -13.92 -9.00
C GLU A 247 -25.70 -14.28 -7.71
N GLY A 248 -25.83 -13.41 -6.72
CA GLY A 248 -25.24 -13.57 -5.41
C GLY A 248 -23.76 -13.18 -5.33
N ILE A 249 -23.14 -12.57 -6.35
CA ILE A 249 -21.71 -12.20 -6.32
C ILE A 249 -21.47 -10.91 -5.53
N LEU A 250 -22.28 -9.87 -5.74
CA LEU A 250 -22.20 -8.59 -5.05
C LEU A 250 -23.34 -8.45 -4.04
N ARG A 251 -23.05 -7.97 -2.84
CA ARG A 251 -24.05 -7.71 -1.80
C ARG A 251 -23.78 -6.37 -1.10
N MET A 252 -24.84 -5.62 -0.84
CA MET A 252 -24.82 -4.40 -0.02
C MET A 252 -26.20 -4.23 0.62
N GLU A 253 -26.23 -3.74 1.87
CA GLU A 253 -27.50 -3.47 2.56
C GLU A 253 -28.27 -2.33 1.88
N GLN A 254 -29.61 -2.45 1.83
CA GLN A 254 -30.49 -1.60 1.01
C GLN A 254 -30.32 -0.10 1.25
N ASN A 255 -30.22 0.29 2.52
CA ASN A 255 -30.09 1.68 2.93
C ASN A 255 -28.78 2.29 2.43
N GLN A 256 -27.67 1.54 2.53
CA GLN A 256 -26.37 1.99 2.04
C GLN A 256 -26.32 1.98 0.51
N LEU A 257 -26.96 1.00 -0.14
CA LEU A 257 -27.09 0.95 -1.59
C LEU A 257 -27.79 2.20 -2.13
N HIS A 258 -28.80 2.72 -1.42
CA HIS A 258 -29.47 3.96 -1.81
C HIS A 258 -28.50 5.15 -1.87
N GLU A 259 -27.60 5.29 -0.90
CA GLU A 259 -26.59 6.36 -0.88
C GLU A 259 -25.60 6.23 -2.05
N VAL A 260 -25.14 5.00 -2.32
CA VAL A 260 -24.27 4.71 -3.47
C VAL A 260 -24.98 5.00 -4.80
N ALA A 261 -26.27 4.65 -4.90
CA ALA A 261 -27.06 4.90 -6.10
C ALA A 261 -27.20 6.40 -6.44
N GLN A 262 -27.15 7.29 -5.44
CA GLN A 262 -27.13 8.74 -5.72
C GLN A 262 -25.87 9.16 -6.49
N VAL A 263 -24.72 8.55 -6.19
CA VAL A 263 -23.49 8.80 -6.95
C VAL A 263 -23.65 8.36 -8.40
N TRP A 264 -24.22 7.17 -8.63
CA TRP A 264 -24.46 6.66 -9.97
C TRP A 264 -25.43 7.55 -10.77
N ARG A 265 -26.51 8.03 -10.14
CA ARG A 265 -27.45 8.98 -10.77
C ARG A 265 -26.74 10.27 -11.17
N THR A 266 -25.94 10.86 -10.27
CA THR A 266 -25.15 12.05 -10.60
C THR A 266 -24.20 11.79 -11.76
N TRP A 267 -23.51 10.64 -11.79
CA TRP A 267 -22.65 10.29 -12.94
C TRP A 267 -23.43 10.14 -14.24
N LEU A 268 -24.60 9.49 -14.23
CA LEU A 268 -25.44 9.37 -15.41
C LEU A 268 -25.92 10.74 -15.91
N GLU A 269 -26.32 11.65 -15.02
CA GLU A 269 -26.65 13.03 -15.40
C GLU A 269 -25.45 13.75 -16.03
N LEU A 270 -24.26 13.60 -15.44
CA LEU A 270 -23.03 14.21 -15.93
C LEU A 270 -22.57 13.63 -17.28
N SER A 271 -22.96 12.40 -17.63
CA SER A 271 -22.59 11.76 -18.89
C SER A 271 -23.15 12.51 -20.11
N SER A 272 -24.25 13.26 -19.92
CA SER A 272 -24.89 14.06 -20.96
C SER A 272 -24.18 15.39 -21.28
N ARG A 273 -23.25 15.83 -20.41
CA ARG A 273 -22.55 17.11 -20.57
C ARG A 273 -21.58 17.06 -21.76
N LYS A 274 -21.64 18.08 -22.61
CA LYS A 274 -20.81 18.18 -23.83
C LYS A 274 -19.58 19.06 -23.63
N GLU A 275 -19.53 19.89 -22.60
CA GLU A 275 -18.36 20.73 -22.33
C GLU A 275 -17.17 19.89 -21.87
N LYS A 276 -15.94 20.30 -22.23
CA LYS A 276 -14.69 19.64 -21.80
C LYS A 276 -14.26 20.04 -20.38
N TRP A 277 -15.20 20.01 -19.45
CA TRP A 277 -15.03 20.57 -18.12
C TRP A 277 -14.17 19.68 -17.22
N ILE A 278 -14.17 18.35 -17.43
CA ILE A 278 -13.33 17.42 -16.66
C ILE A 278 -11.86 17.57 -17.07
N THR A 279 -11.61 17.71 -18.37
CA THR A 279 -10.28 17.98 -18.92
C THR A 279 -9.72 19.28 -18.36
N GLU A 280 -10.52 20.33 -18.33
CA GLU A 280 -10.10 21.63 -17.79
C GLU A 280 -9.86 21.55 -16.27
N ALA A 281 -10.71 20.85 -15.51
CA ALA A 281 -10.50 20.63 -14.08
C ALA A 281 -9.20 19.82 -13.81
N ARG A 282 -8.92 18.79 -14.60
CA ARG A 282 -7.65 18.05 -14.54
C ARG A 282 -6.48 18.97 -14.87
N ARG A 283 -6.56 19.74 -15.96
CA ARG A 283 -5.50 20.67 -16.38
C ARG A 283 -5.09 21.59 -15.23
N ARG A 284 -6.05 22.26 -14.60
CA ARG A 284 -5.79 23.16 -13.44
C ARG A 284 -5.07 22.45 -12.30
N ARG A 285 -5.46 21.20 -11.99
CA ARG A 285 -4.82 20.39 -10.95
C ARG A 285 -3.37 20.05 -11.28
N PHE A 286 -3.09 19.68 -12.52
CA PHE A 286 -1.73 19.37 -12.99
C PHE A 286 -0.89 20.62 -13.28
N ASP A 287 -1.53 21.78 -13.47
CA ASP A 287 -0.85 23.06 -13.67
C ASP A 287 -0.35 23.70 -12.37
N ASN A 288 -0.79 23.19 -11.21
CA ASN A 288 -0.29 23.62 -9.92
C ASN A 288 1.24 23.44 -9.81
N PRO A 289 2.00 24.40 -9.23
CA PRO A 289 3.46 24.30 -9.12
C PRO A 289 3.98 23.00 -8.48
N GLY A 290 3.31 22.51 -7.43
CA GLY A 290 3.71 21.26 -6.78
C GLY A 290 3.52 20.03 -7.66
N ALA A 291 2.45 20.00 -8.46
CA ALA A 291 2.20 18.93 -9.43
C ALA A 291 3.23 18.94 -10.56
N LYS A 292 3.56 20.12 -11.11
CA LYS A 292 4.60 20.27 -12.14
C LYS A 292 5.96 19.81 -11.65
N GLU A 293 6.34 20.20 -10.43
CA GLU A 293 7.62 19.80 -9.86
C GLU A 293 7.67 18.30 -9.57
N GLY A 294 6.60 17.73 -8.99
CA GLY A 294 6.51 16.28 -8.77
C GLY A 294 6.62 15.47 -10.05
N MET A 295 5.94 15.90 -11.12
CA MET A 295 6.04 15.30 -12.46
C MET A 295 7.47 15.39 -13.02
N ARG A 296 8.10 16.57 -12.93
CA ARG A 296 9.45 16.80 -13.42
C ARG A 296 10.46 15.88 -12.73
N LEU A 297 10.39 15.77 -11.40
CA LEU A 297 11.24 14.88 -10.61
C LEU A 297 11.03 13.42 -11.01
N HIS A 298 9.77 12.97 -11.10
CA HIS A 298 9.45 11.61 -11.50
C HIS A 298 10.01 11.26 -12.89
N LEU A 299 9.75 12.09 -13.91
CA LEU A 299 10.24 11.87 -15.27
C LEU A 299 11.78 11.89 -15.36
N ALA A 300 12.46 12.61 -14.46
CA ALA A 300 13.92 12.60 -14.39
C ALA A 300 14.45 11.22 -13.93
N GLU A 301 13.75 10.55 -13.02
CA GLU A 301 14.22 9.35 -12.32
C GLU A 301 13.84 8.02 -13.00
N ILE A 302 12.76 7.98 -13.79
CA ILE A 302 12.35 6.76 -14.50
C ILE A 302 13.30 6.38 -15.66
N PRO A 303 13.31 5.09 -16.08
CA PRO A 303 14.10 4.63 -17.23
C PRO A 303 13.81 5.42 -18.52
N LYS A 304 14.85 5.65 -19.33
CA LYS A 304 14.80 6.53 -20.52
C LYS A 304 13.74 6.11 -21.53
N GLU A 305 13.55 4.82 -21.68
CA GLU A 305 12.59 4.18 -22.58
C GLU A 305 11.13 4.55 -22.24
N HIS A 306 10.83 4.78 -20.96
CA HIS A 306 9.48 5.06 -20.48
C HIS A 306 9.14 6.55 -20.42
N LYS A 307 10.13 7.44 -20.51
CA LYS A 307 9.95 8.90 -20.31
C LYS A 307 8.93 9.49 -21.26
N LYS A 308 8.99 9.13 -22.54
CA LYS A 308 8.10 9.67 -23.58
C LYS A 308 6.64 9.30 -23.31
N SER A 309 6.38 8.02 -23.02
CA SER A 309 5.03 7.50 -22.81
C SER A 309 4.46 7.91 -21.45
N ALA A 310 5.27 7.98 -20.40
CA ALA A 310 4.86 8.56 -19.11
C ALA A 310 4.51 10.05 -19.24
N SER A 311 5.36 10.84 -19.91
CA SER A 311 5.10 12.27 -20.14
C SER A 311 3.81 12.51 -20.92
N ASP A 312 3.52 11.67 -21.91
CA ASP A 312 2.28 11.71 -22.69
C ASP A 312 1.04 11.43 -21.81
N TRP A 313 1.13 10.54 -20.81
CA TRP A 313 0.06 10.35 -19.83
C TRP A 313 -0.11 11.53 -18.89
N PHE A 314 0.98 12.16 -18.41
CA PHE A 314 0.82 13.36 -17.58
C PHE A 314 0.12 14.49 -18.35
N ALA A 315 0.46 14.67 -19.62
CA ALA A 315 -0.17 15.67 -20.49
C ALA A 315 -1.65 15.38 -20.74
N ASN A 316 -2.01 14.12 -21.06
CA ASN A 316 -3.34 13.80 -21.61
C ASN A 316 -4.27 13.04 -20.64
N GLY A 317 -3.72 12.35 -19.65
CA GLY A 317 -4.48 11.50 -18.72
C GLY A 317 -5.07 10.25 -19.37
N ILE A 318 -4.54 9.77 -20.49
CA ILE A 318 -5.07 8.64 -21.25
C ILE A 318 -4.09 7.47 -21.17
N LEU A 319 -4.55 6.31 -20.69
CA LEU A 319 -3.74 5.10 -20.55
C LEU A 319 -3.54 4.36 -21.88
N LEU A 320 -4.39 4.57 -22.89
CA LEU A 320 -4.10 4.06 -24.24
C LEU A 320 -2.84 4.73 -24.81
N SER A 321 -2.01 3.91 -25.46
CA SER A 321 -0.89 4.38 -26.27
C SER A 321 -1.40 5.29 -27.38
N LYS A 322 -0.60 6.32 -27.72
CA LYS A 322 -0.99 7.37 -28.68
C LYS A 322 -1.49 6.81 -30.01
N GLU A 323 -0.90 5.72 -30.48
CA GLU A 323 -1.22 5.04 -31.73
C GLU A 323 -2.58 4.33 -31.69
N SER A 324 -3.09 4.05 -30.49
CA SER A 324 -4.34 3.33 -30.25
C SER A 324 -5.47 4.23 -29.77
N ARG A 325 -5.27 5.57 -29.77
CA ARG A 325 -6.24 6.53 -29.23
C ARG A 325 -7.45 6.81 -30.13
N GLY A 326 -7.58 6.19 -31.31
CA GLY A 326 -8.78 6.22 -32.16
C GLY A 326 -9.61 7.52 -32.09
N ALA A 327 -10.94 7.38 -32.12
CA ALA A 327 -11.86 8.47 -31.76
C ALA A 327 -12.28 8.31 -30.29
N LEU A 328 -11.55 8.97 -29.38
CA LEU A 328 -11.94 9.12 -27.98
C LEU A 328 -12.74 10.42 -27.82
N LEU A 329 -14.06 10.31 -27.75
CA LEU A 329 -14.98 11.45 -27.87
C LEU A 329 -15.60 11.88 -26.54
N PHE A 330 -15.63 10.98 -25.54
CA PHE A 330 -16.39 11.19 -24.31
C PHE A 330 -15.46 11.39 -23.12
N GLU A 331 -15.66 12.45 -22.34
CA GLU A 331 -14.95 12.59 -21.06
C GLU A 331 -15.42 11.51 -20.09
N ASN A 332 -14.50 10.94 -19.34
CA ASN A 332 -14.78 9.91 -18.35
C ASN A 332 -15.36 10.55 -17.07
N PHE A 333 -16.68 10.76 -17.08
CA PHE A 333 -17.44 11.34 -15.97
C PHE A 333 -17.33 10.54 -14.67
N THR A 334 -16.98 9.26 -14.72
CA THR A 334 -16.77 8.43 -13.52
C THR A 334 -15.48 8.79 -12.76
N LEU A 335 -14.57 9.59 -13.34
CA LEU A 335 -13.39 10.16 -12.64
C LEU A 335 -13.74 11.40 -11.79
N THR A 336 -15.03 11.73 -11.71
CA THR A 336 -15.54 12.84 -10.90
C THR A 336 -16.11 12.33 -9.58
N GLY A 337 -16.10 13.20 -8.58
CA GLY A 337 -16.70 12.91 -7.28
C GLY A 337 -16.80 14.16 -6.43
N SER A 338 -17.41 14.00 -5.26
CA SER A 338 -17.49 15.01 -4.21
C SER A 338 -16.55 14.61 -3.07
N ASP A 339 -15.87 15.56 -2.44
CA ASP A 339 -14.97 15.27 -1.33
C ASP A 339 -15.73 14.76 -0.09
N PHE A 340 -15.09 13.93 0.74
CA PHE A 340 -15.72 13.43 1.96
C PHE A 340 -15.47 14.35 3.16
N GLN A 341 -14.24 14.84 3.34
CA GLN A 341 -13.83 15.54 4.56
C GLN A 341 -14.59 16.86 4.80
N ILE A 342 -14.90 17.62 3.74
CA ILE A 342 -15.56 18.93 3.84
C ILE A 342 -17.04 18.79 3.51
N SER A 343 -17.39 18.17 2.38
CA SER A 343 -18.76 18.14 1.89
C SER A 343 -19.52 16.84 2.18
N ARG A 344 -18.90 15.84 2.81
CA ARG A 344 -19.53 14.53 3.14
C ARG A 344 -20.16 13.85 1.93
N ASN A 345 -19.51 13.92 0.76
CA ASN A 345 -20.02 13.46 -0.53
C ASN A 345 -21.31 14.17 -1.01
N LYS A 346 -21.68 15.33 -0.44
CA LYS A 346 -22.88 16.12 -0.81
C LYS A 346 -22.55 17.40 -1.60
N GLY A 347 -21.27 17.67 -1.85
CA GLY A 347 -20.83 18.81 -2.66
C GLY A 347 -20.96 18.57 -4.17
N PRO A 348 -20.70 19.61 -4.99
CA PRO A 348 -20.70 19.45 -6.44
C PRO A 348 -19.59 18.51 -6.90
N PHE A 349 -19.88 17.72 -7.93
CA PHE A 349 -18.92 16.77 -8.48
C PHE A 349 -17.86 17.48 -9.32
N SER A 350 -16.60 17.13 -9.11
CA SER A 350 -15.48 17.60 -9.92
C SER A 350 -14.43 16.52 -10.14
N TYR A 351 -13.49 16.74 -11.07
CA TYR A 351 -12.36 15.84 -11.27
C TYR A 351 -11.55 15.69 -9.96
N ILE A 352 -11.53 14.48 -9.39
CA ILE A 352 -11.10 14.25 -8.00
C ILE A 352 -9.74 13.54 -7.88
N ILE A 353 -9.24 12.97 -8.98
CA ILE A 353 -7.97 12.23 -8.99
C ILE A 353 -6.79 13.18 -8.69
N GLN A 354 -5.99 12.84 -7.69
CA GLN A 354 -4.81 13.64 -7.31
C GLN A 354 -3.67 13.52 -8.32
N SER A 355 -2.85 14.57 -8.43
CA SER A 355 -1.64 14.54 -9.28
C SER A 355 -0.54 13.62 -8.72
N SER A 356 -0.67 13.20 -7.47
CA SER A 356 0.24 12.26 -6.79
C SER A 356 -0.11 10.79 -7.00
N VAL A 357 -1.22 10.47 -7.69
CA VAL A 357 -1.60 9.09 -8.01
C VAL A 357 -1.63 8.88 -9.52
N SER A 358 -1.28 7.68 -9.94
CA SER A 358 -1.23 7.28 -11.35
C SER A 358 -1.40 5.76 -11.48
N PRO A 359 -1.75 5.25 -12.67
CA PRO A 359 -1.75 3.81 -12.94
C PRO A 359 -0.40 3.15 -12.61
N PHE A 360 0.69 3.92 -12.75
CA PHE A 360 2.05 3.46 -12.47
C PHE A 360 2.27 3.18 -10.98
N THR A 361 1.58 3.92 -10.11
CA THR A 361 1.62 3.75 -8.66
C THR A 361 0.76 2.57 -8.20
N SER A 362 -0.41 2.39 -8.82
CA SER A 362 -1.38 1.36 -8.42
C SER A 362 -0.92 -0.06 -8.73
N TRP A 363 0.01 -0.25 -9.67
CA TRP A 363 0.50 -1.57 -10.08
C TRP A 363 2.03 -1.66 -10.04
N ASP A 364 2.53 -2.79 -9.54
CA ASP A 364 3.95 -3.02 -9.32
C ASP A 364 4.70 -3.15 -10.65
N TYR A 365 5.69 -2.27 -10.89
CA TYR A 365 6.43 -2.24 -12.15
C TYR A 365 7.24 -3.52 -12.42
N GLU A 366 7.67 -4.26 -11.39
CA GLU A 366 8.33 -5.55 -11.58
C GLU A 366 7.35 -6.62 -12.07
N ASP A 367 6.13 -6.63 -11.54
CA ASP A 367 5.11 -7.57 -12.00
C ASP A 367 4.57 -7.19 -13.41
N VAL A 368 4.45 -5.88 -13.72
CA VAL A 368 4.07 -5.40 -15.07
C VAL A 368 5.10 -5.79 -16.13
N ARG A 369 6.40 -5.52 -15.91
CA ARG A 369 7.43 -5.79 -16.92
C ARG A 369 7.64 -7.28 -17.22
N ARG A 370 7.22 -8.16 -16.30
CA ARG A 370 7.30 -9.62 -16.49
C ARG A 370 6.25 -10.11 -17.48
N VAL A 371 5.18 -9.36 -17.65
CA VAL A 371 4.07 -9.69 -18.55
C VAL A 371 4.23 -9.02 -19.89
N SER A 372 4.65 -7.74 -19.91
CA SER A 372 4.80 -6.96 -21.13
C SER A 372 6.19 -6.35 -21.24
N SER A 373 6.80 -6.46 -22.41
CA SER A 373 8.04 -5.80 -22.80
C SER A 373 7.80 -4.67 -23.82
N ALA A 374 6.56 -4.17 -23.92
CA ALA A 374 6.22 -3.12 -24.88
C ALA A 374 7.06 -1.85 -24.64
N PRO A 375 7.51 -1.14 -25.70
CA PRO A 375 8.29 0.10 -25.53
C PRO A 375 7.54 1.23 -24.82
N SER A 376 6.19 1.20 -24.88
CA SER A 376 5.34 2.19 -24.24
C SER A 376 4.87 1.68 -22.88
N ILE A 377 5.18 2.42 -21.81
CA ILE A 377 4.72 2.09 -20.46
C ILE A 377 3.20 2.08 -20.36
N LEU A 378 2.53 2.91 -21.17
CA LEU A 378 1.08 2.95 -21.27
C LEU A 378 0.51 1.63 -21.77
N LYS A 379 1.13 1.09 -22.83
CA LYS A 379 0.78 -0.23 -23.37
C LYS A 379 1.09 -1.34 -22.37
N MET A 380 2.25 -1.30 -21.71
CA MET A 380 2.62 -2.29 -20.69
C MET A 380 1.59 -2.39 -19.56
N TYR A 381 1.21 -1.24 -18.98
CA TYR A 381 0.24 -1.20 -17.89
C TYR A 381 -1.17 -1.57 -18.40
N SER A 382 -1.57 -1.10 -19.57
CA SER A 382 -2.85 -1.48 -20.17
C SER A 382 -2.97 -2.99 -20.37
N GLU A 383 -1.94 -3.64 -20.93
CA GLU A 383 -1.90 -5.09 -21.14
C GLU A 383 -1.89 -5.87 -19.82
N TYR A 384 -1.07 -5.44 -18.85
CA TYR A 384 -0.97 -6.10 -17.55
C TYR A 384 -2.31 -6.06 -16.79
N VAL A 385 -2.91 -4.87 -16.67
CA VAL A 385 -4.19 -4.71 -15.94
C VAL A 385 -5.29 -5.48 -16.64
N SER A 386 -5.36 -5.43 -17.98
CA SER A 386 -6.32 -6.23 -18.75
C SER A 386 -6.14 -7.72 -18.50
N GLN A 387 -4.90 -8.22 -18.42
CA GLN A 387 -4.64 -9.63 -18.12
C GLN A 387 -5.07 -10.02 -16.69
N VAL A 388 -4.82 -9.15 -15.71
CA VAL A 388 -5.29 -9.34 -14.33
C VAL A 388 -6.82 -9.44 -14.30
N LEU A 389 -7.51 -8.54 -14.99
CA LEU A 389 -8.97 -8.51 -15.05
C LEU A 389 -9.56 -9.72 -15.78
N LYS A 390 -8.95 -10.19 -16.88
CA LYS A 390 -9.36 -11.45 -17.56
C LYS A 390 -9.26 -12.66 -16.64
N ARG A 391 -8.14 -12.79 -15.92
CA ARG A 391 -7.97 -13.89 -14.95
C ARG A 391 -8.93 -13.77 -13.77
N CYS A 392 -9.22 -12.55 -13.34
CA CYS A 392 -10.23 -12.29 -12.33
C CYS A 392 -11.61 -12.75 -12.82
N SER A 393 -12.04 -12.34 -14.01
CA SER A 393 -13.37 -12.68 -14.55
C SER A 393 -13.59 -14.19 -14.68
N LEU A 394 -12.57 -14.93 -15.12
CA LEU A 394 -12.61 -16.40 -15.16
C LEU A 394 -12.94 -17.04 -13.80
N ARG A 395 -12.45 -16.45 -12.69
CA ARG A 395 -12.79 -16.91 -11.34
C ARG A 395 -14.17 -16.47 -10.89
N LEU A 396 -14.60 -15.26 -11.26
CA LEU A 396 -15.92 -14.76 -10.88
C LEU A 396 -17.07 -15.60 -11.46
N VAL A 397 -16.90 -16.10 -12.69
CA VAL A 397 -17.91 -16.97 -13.36
C VAL A 397 -18.17 -18.28 -12.61
N THR A 398 -17.23 -18.74 -11.78
CA THR A 398 -17.43 -19.96 -10.96
C THR A 398 -18.43 -19.77 -9.83
N GLY A 399 -18.82 -18.53 -9.50
CA GLY A 399 -19.70 -18.22 -8.36
C GLY A 399 -19.03 -18.33 -6.98
N GLN A 400 -17.79 -18.79 -6.92
CA GLN A 400 -17.00 -19.03 -5.71
C GLN A 400 -16.61 -17.74 -4.95
N VAL A 401 -16.49 -16.62 -5.67
CA VAL A 401 -16.03 -15.35 -5.11
C VAL A 401 -17.22 -14.46 -4.79
N LYS A 402 -17.27 -13.96 -3.56
CA LYS A 402 -18.35 -13.11 -3.03
C LYS A 402 -17.81 -11.78 -2.53
N PHE A 403 -18.56 -10.70 -2.76
CA PHE A 403 -18.23 -9.35 -2.32
C PHE A 403 -19.36 -8.77 -1.48
N HIS A 404 -19.04 -8.28 -0.29
CA HIS A 404 -19.98 -7.57 0.58
C HIS A 404 -19.46 -6.15 0.84
N PHE A 405 -20.22 -5.14 0.46
CA PHE A 405 -19.81 -3.73 0.55
C PHE A 405 -20.39 -3.05 1.78
N LEU A 406 -19.55 -2.31 2.50
CA LEU A 406 -19.91 -1.57 3.71
C LEU A 406 -19.54 -0.09 3.58
N LEU A 407 -20.54 0.76 3.39
CA LEU A 407 -20.43 2.21 3.44
C LEU A 407 -20.52 2.69 4.88
N CYS A 408 -19.39 2.78 5.57
CA CYS A 408 -19.33 3.32 6.93
C CYS A 408 -17.91 3.70 7.32
N ASN A 409 -17.78 4.46 8.41
CA ASN A 409 -16.49 4.69 9.04
C ASN A 409 -15.94 3.35 9.57
N CYS A 410 -14.71 2.98 9.23
CA CYS A 410 -14.06 1.75 9.73
C CYS A 410 -14.07 1.66 11.27
N MET A 411 -14.01 2.80 11.97
CA MET A 411 -14.05 2.82 13.44
C MET A 411 -15.44 2.49 14.02
N GLU A 412 -16.47 2.44 13.16
CA GLU A 412 -17.87 2.15 13.46
C GLU A 412 -18.34 0.86 12.75
N ILE A 413 -17.43 0.08 12.18
CA ILE A 413 -17.77 -1.02 11.26
C ILE A 413 -18.50 -2.21 11.91
N THR A 414 -18.29 -2.47 13.20
CA THR A 414 -18.74 -3.70 13.89
C THR A 414 -20.22 -4.05 13.69
N PRO A 415 -21.20 -3.13 13.84
CA PRO A 415 -22.61 -3.43 13.64
C PRO A 415 -22.98 -3.82 12.21
N PHE A 416 -22.13 -3.46 11.23
CA PHE A 416 -22.34 -3.74 9.81
C PHE A 416 -21.60 -5.00 9.33
N LEU A 417 -20.70 -5.55 10.13
CA LEU A 417 -20.02 -6.79 9.77
C LEU A 417 -20.99 -7.98 9.89
N PRO A 418 -20.95 -8.96 8.97
CA PRO A 418 -21.70 -10.20 9.12
C PRO A 418 -21.35 -10.87 10.47
N PRO A 419 -22.33 -11.13 11.35
CA PRO A 419 -22.10 -11.42 12.77
C PRO A 419 -21.24 -12.67 13.02
N ASP A 420 -21.45 -13.72 12.23
CA ASP A 420 -20.74 -15.00 12.38
C ASP A 420 -19.46 -15.10 11.55
N ARG A 421 -19.12 -14.06 10.78
CA ARG A 421 -17.95 -14.09 9.91
C ARG A 421 -16.69 -13.67 10.65
N LYS A 422 -15.66 -14.49 10.54
CA LYS A 422 -14.29 -14.17 10.95
C LYS A 422 -13.39 -14.04 9.72
N TYR A 423 -12.30 -13.29 9.85
CA TYR A 423 -11.46 -12.92 8.73
C TYR A 423 -10.03 -13.47 8.87
N ASP A 424 -9.56 -14.15 7.83
CA ASP A 424 -8.19 -14.65 7.68
C ASP A 424 -7.20 -13.53 7.33
N ARG A 425 -7.71 -12.45 6.74
CA ARG A 425 -6.95 -11.24 6.42
C ARG A 425 -7.79 -10.03 6.77
N VAL A 426 -7.20 -9.10 7.49
CA VAL A 426 -7.78 -7.77 7.71
C VAL A 426 -6.76 -6.76 7.21
N THR A 427 -7.05 -6.03 6.14
CA THR A 427 -6.22 -4.91 5.69
C THR A 427 -6.92 -3.59 5.99
N THR A 428 -6.17 -2.61 6.47
CA THR A 428 -6.72 -1.30 6.84
C THR A 428 -6.22 -0.17 5.94
N SER A 429 -5.51 -0.49 4.85
CA SER A 429 -4.79 0.51 4.07
C SER A 429 -3.96 1.41 5.01
N ASN A 430 -3.90 2.71 4.74
CA ASN A 430 -3.28 3.72 5.58
C ASN A 430 -4.23 4.40 6.58
N ILE A 431 -5.34 3.76 6.99
CA ILE A 431 -6.27 4.31 7.99
C ILE A 431 -5.54 4.67 9.31
N ALA A 432 -4.52 3.89 9.69
CA ALA A 432 -3.72 4.11 10.89
C ALA A 432 -2.91 5.44 10.88
N ASP A 433 -2.78 6.10 9.73
CA ASP A 433 -2.20 7.45 9.65
C ASP A 433 -3.18 8.54 10.10
N PHE A 434 -4.48 8.23 10.19
CA PHE A 434 -5.56 9.19 10.46
C PHE A 434 -6.34 8.89 11.74
N VAL A 435 -6.18 7.69 12.32
CA VAL A 435 -6.88 7.28 13.55
C VAL A 435 -5.89 6.66 14.55
N PRO A 436 -6.19 6.67 15.86
CA PRO A 436 -5.35 6.02 16.85
C PRO A 436 -5.16 4.52 16.56
N LEU A 437 -3.92 4.12 16.26
CA LEU A 437 -3.55 2.74 15.92
C LEU A 437 -4.01 1.72 16.98
N GLY A 438 -3.84 2.02 18.26
CA GLY A 438 -4.27 1.13 19.35
C GLY A 438 -5.77 0.82 19.31
N ARG A 439 -6.60 1.86 19.11
CA ARG A 439 -8.06 1.71 18.99
C ARG A 439 -8.45 0.93 17.73
N LEU A 440 -7.77 1.16 16.60
CA LEU A 440 -8.00 0.44 15.36
C LEU A 440 -7.74 -1.07 15.53
N LEU A 441 -6.61 -1.43 16.17
CA LEU A 441 -6.28 -2.82 16.45
C LEU A 441 -7.27 -3.47 17.43
N GLU A 442 -7.67 -2.78 18.49
CA GLU A 442 -8.68 -3.26 19.45
C GLU A 442 -10.03 -3.51 18.79
N LYS A 443 -10.43 -2.64 17.86
CA LYS A 443 -11.68 -2.78 17.10
C LYS A 443 -11.67 -3.99 16.18
N LEU A 444 -10.54 -4.26 15.52
CA LEU A 444 -10.44 -5.29 14.47
C LEU A 444 -10.04 -6.67 14.99
N LYS A 445 -9.26 -6.75 16.08
CA LYS A 445 -8.81 -8.01 16.67
C LYS A 445 -9.94 -9.04 16.90
N PRO A 446 -11.11 -8.68 17.46
CA PRO A 446 -12.19 -9.64 17.72
C PRO A 446 -12.78 -10.30 16.46
N HIS A 447 -12.51 -9.73 15.28
CA HIS A 447 -13.02 -10.21 14.00
C HIS A 447 -12.04 -11.14 13.27
N MET A 448 -10.81 -11.32 13.77
CA MET A 448 -9.85 -12.25 13.18
C MET A 448 -10.32 -13.70 13.30
N ASN A 449 -9.95 -14.54 12.33
CA ASN A 449 -10.23 -15.98 12.36
C ASN A 449 -9.24 -16.71 13.29
N PRO A 450 -9.66 -17.20 14.47
CA PRO A 450 -8.75 -17.89 15.39
C PRO A 450 -8.35 -19.29 14.89
N ASN A 451 -9.12 -19.87 13.96
CA ASN A 451 -8.88 -21.22 13.43
C ASN A 451 -7.84 -21.26 12.31
N ASN A 452 -7.45 -20.09 11.78
CA ASN A 452 -6.37 -19.98 10.81
C ASN A 452 -5.12 -19.38 11.49
N PRO A 453 -4.03 -20.16 11.66
CA PRO A 453 -2.79 -19.67 12.29
C PRO A 453 -2.07 -18.60 11.45
N SER A 454 -2.45 -18.43 10.18
CA SER A 454 -1.96 -17.39 9.29
C SER A 454 -2.81 -16.11 9.32
N SER A 455 -3.86 -16.06 10.15
CA SER A 455 -4.68 -14.87 10.34
C SER A 455 -3.85 -13.65 10.75
N VAL A 456 -4.09 -12.52 10.07
CA VAL A 456 -3.26 -11.31 10.24
C VAL A 456 -4.07 -10.03 10.00
N ILE A 457 -3.81 -9.02 10.83
CA ILE A 457 -4.17 -7.62 10.55
C ILE A 457 -2.97 -6.94 9.89
N ILE A 458 -3.20 -6.22 8.81
CA ILE A 458 -2.18 -5.48 8.06
C ILE A 458 -2.52 -3.99 8.15
N THR A 459 -1.57 -3.22 8.68
CA THR A 459 -1.64 -1.75 8.70
C THR A 459 -0.54 -1.18 7.84
N GLU A 460 -0.89 -0.28 6.93
CA GLU A 460 0.05 0.47 6.10
C GLU A 460 0.25 1.88 6.67
N PHE A 461 1.44 2.46 6.47
CA PHE A 461 1.79 3.80 6.93
C PHE A 461 2.52 4.54 5.82
N GLN A 462 2.08 5.77 5.55
CA GLN A 462 2.68 6.67 4.55
C GLN A 462 3.03 8.02 5.18
N ASN A 463 2.29 8.46 6.20
CA ASN A 463 2.42 9.81 6.76
C ASN A 463 3.35 9.88 7.98
N TRP A 464 3.84 8.75 8.50
CA TRP A 464 4.65 8.69 9.72
C TRP A 464 5.87 9.64 9.73
N ILE A 465 6.42 9.94 8.55
CA ILE A 465 7.60 10.80 8.40
C ILE A 465 7.33 12.25 8.85
N GLN A 466 6.07 12.72 8.77
CA GLN A 466 5.68 14.08 9.17
C GLN A 466 5.91 14.37 10.67
N PHE A 467 6.01 13.31 11.48
CA PHE A 467 6.24 13.43 12.92
C PHE A 467 7.73 13.41 13.28
N THR A 468 8.60 13.29 12.29
CA THR A 468 10.05 13.16 12.45
C THR A 468 10.79 14.41 11.95
N ASP A 469 12.07 14.54 12.30
CA ASP A 469 12.98 15.52 11.72
C ASP A 469 13.69 15.02 10.46
N TRP A 470 13.22 13.90 9.88
CA TRP A 470 13.91 13.21 8.81
C TRP A 470 14.07 14.06 7.56
N GLU A 471 13.05 14.84 7.18
CA GLU A 471 13.14 15.71 6.00
C GLU A 471 14.32 16.69 6.12
N PHE A 472 14.49 17.27 7.31
CA PHE A 472 15.62 18.16 7.59
C PHE A 472 16.95 17.41 7.60
N LYS A 473 17.02 16.22 8.21
CA LYS A 473 18.22 15.38 8.23
C LYS A 473 18.64 14.96 6.82
N ALA A 474 17.71 14.50 6.00
CA ALA A 474 17.95 14.07 4.63
C ALA A 474 18.42 15.25 3.76
N ALA A 475 17.76 16.41 3.86
CA ALA A 475 18.17 17.62 3.16
C ALA A 475 19.56 18.09 3.59
N LYS A 476 19.85 18.09 4.90
CA LYS A 476 21.17 18.43 5.44
C LYS A 476 22.24 17.46 4.94
N PHE A 477 22.00 16.16 5.06
CA PHE A 477 22.90 15.13 4.55
C PHE A 477 23.19 15.33 3.05
N ALA A 478 22.16 15.55 2.23
CA ALA A 478 22.34 15.76 0.80
C ALA A 478 23.15 17.03 0.47
N ARG A 479 22.99 18.12 1.24
CA ARG A 479 23.78 19.36 1.10
C ARG A 479 25.23 19.20 1.53
N ASP A 480 25.45 18.50 2.63
CA ASP A 480 26.76 18.38 3.26
C ASP A 480 27.66 17.36 2.53
N LEU A 481 27.10 16.52 1.63
CA LEU A 481 27.86 15.62 0.78
C LEU A 481 28.73 16.39 -0.25
N PRO A 482 30.07 16.24 -0.21
CA PRO A 482 30.96 16.88 -1.18
C PRO A 482 30.64 16.49 -2.63
N ARG A 483 30.87 17.41 -3.58
CA ARG A 483 30.82 17.07 -5.01
C ARG A 483 31.91 16.04 -5.32
N GLY A 484 31.53 14.89 -5.87
CA GLY A 484 32.45 13.79 -6.16
C GLY A 484 32.71 12.83 -4.99
N ASP A 485 31.97 12.97 -3.88
CA ASP A 485 32.02 12.06 -2.75
C ASP A 485 31.72 10.60 -3.15
N ASN A 486 32.34 9.67 -2.43
CA ASN A 486 32.23 8.23 -2.65
C ASN A 486 30.76 7.75 -2.60
N PHE A 487 29.92 8.36 -1.76
CA PHE A 487 28.52 7.98 -1.63
C PHE A 487 27.74 8.21 -2.92
N ARG A 488 27.82 9.42 -3.52
CA ARG A 488 27.13 9.73 -4.79
C ARG A 488 27.65 8.86 -5.94
N LYS A 489 28.95 8.57 -5.97
CA LYS A 489 29.55 7.63 -6.93
C LYS A 489 28.95 6.23 -6.81
N LYS A 490 28.86 5.69 -5.59
CA LYS A 490 28.23 4.38 -5.35
C LYS A 490 26.75 4.34 -5.71
N VAL A 491 25.99 5.41 -5.41
CA VAL A 491 24.58 5.51 -5.85
C VAL A 491 24.47 5.56 -7.37
N LEU A 492 25.36 6.30 -8.05
CA LEU A 492 25.42 6.34 -9.52
C LEU A 492 25.78 4.98 -10.10
N GLU A 493 26.74 4.29 -9.51
CA GLU A 493 27.15 2.95 -9.90
C GLU A 493 26.04 1.92 -9.74
N ASP A 494 25.28 2.00 -8.64
CA ASP A 494 24.15 1.11 -8.36
C ASP A 494 22.97 1.37 -9.30
N THR A 495 22.53 2.63 -9.42
CA THR A 495 21.28 2.99 -10.11
C THR A 495 21.43 3.31 -11.58
N LYS A 496 22.67 3.57 -12.02
CA LYS A 496 23.02 4.12 -13.34
C LYS A 496 22.25 5.39 -13.70
N SER A 497 21.82 6.17 -12.71
CA SER A 497 21.02 7.37 -12.90
C SER A 497 21.67 8.59 -12.27
N HIS A 498 22.04 9.55 -13.11
CA HIS A 498 22.56 10.85 -12.65
C HIS A 498 21.49 11.64 -11.90
N ALA A 499 20.23 11.57 -12.35
CA ALA A 499 19.11 12.25 -11.68
C ALA A 499 18.96 11.79 -10.22
N ILE A 500 19.14 10.48 -9.97
CA ILE A 500 19.06 9.89 -8.62
C ILE A 500 20.31 10.24 -7.80
N ALA A 501 21.51 9.97 -8.33
CA ALA A 501 22.77 10.17 -7.60
C ALA A 501 23.02 11.63 -7.21
N TYR A 502 22.50 12.57 -8.00
CA TYR A 502 22.63 14.01 -7.79
C TYR A 502 21.33 14.68 -7.38
N SER A 503 20.30 13.90 -7.05
CA SER A 503 19.06 14.42 -6.50
C SER A 503 19.34 15.16 -5.20
N THR A 504 18.67 16.29 -5.01
CA THR A 504 18.47 16.92 -3.70
C THR A 504 17.09 16.52 -3.12
N ALA A 505 16.33 15.71 -3.86
CA ALA A 505 14.98 15.29 -3.52
C ALA A 505 14.96 13.98 -2.73
N ARG A 506 13.76 13.70 -2.19
CA ARG A 506 13.49 12.74 -1.11
C ARG A 506 13.71 11.26 -1.49
N GLN A 507 13.59 10.87 -2.76
CA GLN A 507 13.26 9.48 -3.11
C GLN A 507 14.51 8.61 -3.38
N ALA A 508 15.55 9.20 -3.95
CA ALA A 508 16.78 8.51 -4.32
C ALA A 508 17.62 8.02 -3.12
N PHE A 509 17.74 8.82 -2.06
CA PHE A 509 18.60 8.50 -0.91
C PHE A 509 17.93 7.66 0.17
N VAL A 510 16.60 7.65 0.23
CA VAL A 510 15.85 6.93 1.27
C VAL A 510 16.10 5.43 1.23
N GLU A 511 16.43 4.87 0.06
CA GLU A 511 16.81 3.45 -0.03
C GLU A 511 18.20 3.15 0.56
N TYR A 512 19.10 4.14 0.59
CA TYR A 512 20.49 4.04 1.09
C TYR A 512 20.66 4.56 2.53
N GLN A 513 19.57 4.87 3.22
CA GLN A 513 19.58 5.35 4.59
C GLN A 513 18.73 4.47 5.48
N ASP A 514 19.22 4.18 6.69
CA ASP A 514 18.45 3.47 7.71
C ASP A 514 17.51 4.45 8.42
N HIS A 515 16.21 4.21 8.31
CA HIS A 515 15.14 4.96 9.00
C HIS A 515 14.30 4.04 9.90
N CYS A 516 14.78 2.82 10.16
CA CYS A 516 14.04 1.85 10.97
C CYS A 516 13.89 2.33 12.41
N VAL A 517 14.89 3.06 12.94
CA VAL A 517 14.84 3.64 14.29
C VAL A 517 13.72 4.67 14.40
N GLU A 518 13.62 5.58 13.43
CA GLU A 518 12.55 6.58 13.36
C GLU A 518 11.18 5.93 13.22
N PHE A 519 11.04 4.94 12.32
CA PHE A 519 9.77 4.23 12.14
C PHE A 519 9.34 3.44 13.38
N ILE A 520 10.28 2.74 14.04
CA ILE A 520 10.00 2.05 15.31
C ILE A 520 9.58 3.04 16.40
N THR A 521 10.24 4.20 16.46
CA THR A 521 9.87 5.26 17.41
C THR A 521 8.45 5.77 17.14
N TYR A 522 8.11 5.98 15.87
CA TYR A 522 6.76 6.33 15.45
C TYR A 522 5.74 5.26 15.83
N LEU A 523 6.00 3.99 15.51
CA LEU A 523 5.08 2.89 15.79
C LEU A 523 4.79 2.78 17.30
N ARG A 524 5.81 2.97 18.13
CA ARG A 524 5.67 3.08 19.60
C ARG A 524 4.79 4.23 20.02
N ALA A 525 5.10 5.41 19.49
CA ALA A 525 4.38 6.63 19.81
C ALA A 525 2.90 6.53 19.42
N ALA A 526 2.61 5.91 18.26
CA ALA A 526 1.28 5.66 17.73
C ALA A 526 0.46 4.72 18.60
N LEU A 527 1.05 3.60 19.07
CA LEU A 527 0.38 2.62 19.94
C LEU A 527 -0.04 3.20 21.30
N VAL A 528 0.70 4.18 21.82
CA VAL A 528 0.45 4.73 23.16
C VAL A 528 -0.38 6.02 23.12
N THR A 529 -0.82 6.48 21.94
CA THR A 529 -1.63 7.70 21.81
C THR A 529 -3.00 7.60 22.48
N SER A 530 -3.58 6.40 22.54
CA SER A 530 -4.87 6.11 23.18
C SER A 530 -4.78 5.93 24.69
N GLU A 531 -3.59 5.85 25.28
CA GLU A 531 -3.40 5.71 26.72
C GLU A 531 -3.54 7.08 27.41
N VAL A 532 -4.56 7.21 28.27
CA VAL A 532 -4.83 8.30 29.25
C VAL A 532 -3.52 8.72 29.96
N PRO A 533 -3.26 10.02 30.27
CA PRO A 533 -1.93 10.62 30.20
C PRO A 533 -0.90 9.85 31.02
N PHE A 534 -0.04 9.12 30.31
CA PHE A 534 1.24 8.58 30.78
C PHE A 534 1.24 8.30 32.30
N GLN A 535 0.48 7.30 32.75
CA GLN A 535 0.68 6.83 34.12
C GLN A 535 2.18 6.52 34.25
N ARG A 536 2.85 7.27 35.14
CA ARG A 536 4.32 7.37 35.25
C ARG A 536 5.04 6.02 35.48
N ASN A 537 4.30 4.91 35.62
CA ASN A 537 4.81 3.65 36.12
C ASN A 537 4.73 2.46 35.13
N ARG A 538 4.12 2.58 33.94
CA ARG A 538 4.15 1.48 32.95
C ARG A 538 5.39 1.61 32.05
N LYS A 539 6.45 0.84 32.34
CA LYS A 539 7.64 0.75 31.48
C LYS A 539 7.28 0.00 30.20
N LEU A 540 7.03 0.74 29.12
CA LEU A 540 6.75 0.19 27.78
C LEU A 540 8.04 -0.31 27.13
N THR A 541 8.13 -1.62 26.91
CA THR A 541 9.29 -2.35 26.38
C THR A 541 9.14 -2.67 24.88
N TRP A 542 10.15 -3.21 24.18
CA TRP A 542 9.95 -3.75 22.80
C TRP A 542 8.79 -4.74 22.76
N SER A 543 8.71 -5.56 23.81
CA SER A 543 7.63 -6.51 23.95
C SER A 543 6.27 -5.83 24.00
N SER A 544 6.12 -4.52 24.27
CA SER A 544 4.81 -3.84 24.15
C SER A 544 4.48 -3.36 22.73
N VAL A 545 5.47 -3.30 21.82
CA VAL A 545 5.27 -3.04 20.39
C VAL A 545 5.05 -4.35 19.64
N ALA A 546 5.83 -5.35 20.02
CA ALA A 546 5.71 -6.71 19.53
C ALA A 546 4.67 -7.52 20.31
N ASP A 547 3.98 -6.97 21.30
CA ASP A 547 2.83 -7.55 22.03
C ASP A 547 1.90 -6.40 22.42
N TYR A 548 0.81 -6.22 21.68
CA TYR A 548 -0.24 -5.26 21.97
C TYR A 548 -1.56 -6.00 22.10
N ASN A 549 -2.12 -6.03 23.31
CA ASN A 549 -3.39 -6.68 23.59
C ASN A 549 -3.46 -8.10 22.98
N GLY A 550 -2.42 -8.94 23.15
CA GLY A 550 -2.38 -10.30 22.62
C GLY A 550 -2.12 -10.43 21.11
N LEU A 551 -1.86 -9.33 20.41
CA LEU A 551 -1.31 -9.32 19.04
C LEU A 551 0.20 -9.13 19.10
N ILE A 552 0.95 -9.82 18.26
CA ILE A 552 2.38 -9.63 18.09
C ILE A 552 2.71 -9.13 16.68
N VAL A 553 3.73 -8.29 16.58
CA VAL A 553 4.23 -7.80 15.29
C VAL A 553 5.15 -8.85 14.68
N ARG A 554 4.83 -9.29 13.47
CA ARG A 554 5.72 -10.11 12.65
C ARG A 554 7.00 -9.33 12.37
N ASN A 555 8.18 -9.95 12.49
CA ASN A 555 9.46 -9.23 12.48
C ASN A 555 9.79 -8.66 11.08
N PHE A 556 9.26 -7.46 10.81
CA PHE A 556 9.37 -6.77 9.53
C PHE A 556 10.82 -6.34 9.24
N LEU A 557 11.65 -6.13 10.27
CA LEU A 557 13.09 -5.83 10.14
C LEU A 557 13.88 -7.01 9.55
N ARG A 558 13.40 -8.23 9.75
CA ARG A 558 13.92 -9.46 9.11
C ARG A 558 13.09 -9.88 7.91
N CYS A 559 12.30 -8.97 7.34
CA CYS A 559 11.41 -9.23 6.20
C CYS A 559 10.48 -10.43 6.40
N GLN A 560 9.97 -10.63 7.62
CA GLN A 560 9.12 -11.78 7.91
C GLN A 560 7.67 -11.62 7.46
N ASN A 561 7.23 -10.41 7.09
CA ASN A 561 5.90 -10.15 6.52
C ASN A 561 5.59 -11.11 5.36
N ARG A 562 4.35 -11.59 5.28
CA ARG A 562 3.92 -12.60 4.30
C ARG A 562 2.85 -12.10 3.33
N VAL A 563 2.15 -11.01 3.65
CA VAL A 563 1.11 -10.42 2.80
C VAL A 563 1.59 -9.12 2.18
N PHE A 564 2.14 -8.18 2.94
CA PHE A 564 2.65 -6.90 2.42
C PHE A 564 4.15 -6.73 2.67
N PRO A 565 4.92 -6.18 1.71
CA PRO A 565 6.33 -5.98 1.96
C PRO A 565 6.47 -4.89 3.02
N ALA A 566 7.25 -5.17 4.06
CA ALA A 566 7.53 -4.21 5.13
C ALA A 566 8.01 -2.85 4.60
N LYS A 567 8.79 -2.90 3.52
CA LYS A 567 9.33 -1.78 2.74
C LYS A 567 9.46 -2.23 1.29
N TRP A 568 9.26 -1.30 0.37
CA TRP A 568 9.44 -1.50 -1.06
C TRP A 568 10.88 -1.23 -1.51
N LEU A 569 11.36 -1.98 -2.50
CA LEU A 569 12.65 -1.75 -3.15
C LEU A 569 12.47 -0.73 -4.28
N LEU A 570 12.98 0.49 -4.11
CA LEU A 570 12.64 1.64 -4.98
C LEU A 570 13.42 1.62 -6.30
N ASN A 571 14.71 1.31 -6.27
CA ASN A 571 15.60 1.35 -7.43
C ASN A 571 15.12 0.43 -8.56
N CYS A 572 14.51 -0.69 -8.20
CA CYS A 572 13.92 -1.63 -9.15
C CYS A 572 12.45 -1.29 -9.48
N ARG A 573 11.83 -0.30 -8.83
CA ARG A 573 10.43 0.13 -9.02
C ARG A 573 10.31 1.62 -9.33
N ARG A 574 11.30 2.23 -9.96
CA ARG A 574 11.36 3.69 -10.21
C ARG A 574 10.12 4.27 -10.90
N VAL A 575 9.50 3.48 -11.77
CA VAL A 575 8.24 3.83 -12.44
C VAL A 575 7.07 4.01 -11.45
N THR A 576 7.07 3.30 -10.33
CA THR A 576 5.94 3.14 -9.43
C THR A 576 5.68 4.34 -8.50
N MET A 577 6.42 5.45 -8.66
CA MET A 577 6.23 6.70 -7.91
C MET A 577 6.27 6.58 -6.36
N LEU A 578 6.79 5.46 -5.84
CA LEU A 578 6.98 5.26 -4.40
C LEU A 578 7.99 6.25 -3.85
N ASN A 579 7.74 6.76 -2.64
CA ASN A 579 8.59 7.74 -2.00
C ASN A 579 9.63 7.14 -1.04
N GLY A 580 9.49 5.85 -0.69
CA GLY A 580 10.41 5.13 0.19
C GLY A 580 10.01 5.09 1.65
N PHE A 581 8.96 5.82 2.04
CA PHE A 581 8.42 5.86 3.39
C PHE A 581 7.22 4.93 3.56
N GLU A 582 6.72 4.29 2.51
CA GLU A 582 5.63 3.32 2.63
C GLU A 582 6.07 2.13 3.50
N ARG A 583 5.37 1.89 4.61
CA ARG A 583 5.62 0.78 5.53
C ARG A 583 4.37 -0.08 5.68
N ALA A 584 4.56 -1.38 5.86
CA ALA A 584 3.50 -2.29 6.24
C ALA A 584 3.90 -3.09 7.47
N VAL A 585 2.98 -3.18 8.44
CA VAL A 585 3.15 -3.95 9.67
C VAL A 585 2.06 -5.02 9.71
N GLU A 586 2.48 -6.26 9.98
CA GLU A 586 1.61 -7.43 10.12
C GLU A 586 1.48 -7.82 11.59
N TRP A 587 0.25 -7.78 12.09
CA TRP A 587 -0.13 -8.11 13.47
C TRP A 587 -0.81 -9.47 13.49
N ILE A 588 -0.18 -10.44 14.15
CA ILE A 588 -0.68 -11.81 14.28
C ILE A 588 -1.08 -12.08 15.73
N VAL A 589 -2.00 -13.00 15.97
CA VAL A 589 -2.33 -13.40 17.35
C VAL A 589 -1.11 -14.07 17.96
N LYS A 590 -0.78 -13.72 19.21
CA LYS A 590 0.29 -14.38 19.95
C LYS A 590 -0.01 -15.88 20.03
N PRO A 591 0.88 -16.76 19.55
CA PRO A 591 0.72 -18.20 19.76
C PRO A 591 0.64 -18.48 21.26
N THR A 592 -0.43 -19.14 21.68
CA THR A 592 -0.63 -19.62 23.06
C THR A 592 0.33 -20.72 23.41
#